data_AF-A0A4Y2M2I4-F1
#
_entry.id   AF-A0A4Y2M2I4-F1
#
_cell.length_a   1.000
_cell.length_b   1.000
_cell.length_c   1.000
_cell.angle_alpha   90.00
_cell.angle_beta   90.00
_cell.angle_gamma   90.00
#
_symmetry.space_group_name_H-M   'P 1'
#
loop_
_entity.id
_entity.type
_entity.pdbx_description
1 polymer ?
#
loop_
_entity_poly.entity_id
_entity_poly.type
_entity_poly.pdbx_seq_one_letter_code
_entity_poly.pdbx_strand_id
1 'polypeptide(L)'
;MSGPAKSFAEIFNSGSWEGMQQFTDGTLLADDGTTFRIHKVVLSPRSGYLHALFSSNLNQETVAIPNIGRKILESILSYIYTGIIAVDEKMSRE
;
A
#
# COMPACT_ATOMS: atom_id res chain seq x y z
N MET A 1 -11.87 -4.17 22.07
CA MET A 1 -11.72 -5.37 21.22
C MET A 1 -11.48 -4.88 19.80
N SER A 2 -10.30 -5.07 19.21
CA SER A 2 -10.13 -4.77 17.79
C SER A 2 -10.89 -5.84 17.00
N GLY A 3 -11.70 -5.42 16.04
CA GLY A 3 -12.29 -6.34 15.07
C GLY A 3 -11.21 -7.07 14.27
N PRO A 4 -11.59 -8.04 13.41
CA PRO A 4 -10.64 -8.68 12.50
C PRO A 4 -9.89 -7.62 11.68
N ALA A 5 -8.61 -7.88 11.42
CA ALA A 5 -7.81 -7.03 10.55
C ALA A 5 -8.47 -6.98 9.17
N LYS A 6 -8.81 -5.78 8.70
CA LYS A 6 -9.36 -5.57 7.37
C LYS A 6 -8.25 -5.72 6.33
N SER A 7 -8.59 -6.31 5.19
CA SER A 7 -7.72 -6.30 4.01
C SER A 7 -7.47 -4.87 3.52
N PHE A 8 -6.40 -4.67 2.75
CA PHE A 8 -6.18 -3.35 2.15
C PHE A 8 -7.33 -2.98 1.23
N ALA A 9 -7.89 -3.95 0.49
CA ALA A 9 -9.03 -3.69 -0.39
C ALA A 9 -10.25 -3.17 0.38
N GLU A 10 -10.55 -3.72 1.55
CA GLU A 10 -11.65 -3.22 2.39
C GLU A 10 -11.36 -1.83 2.94
N ILE A 11 -10.14 -1.58 3.42
CA ILE A 11 -9.71 -0.25 3.90
C ILE A 11 -9.83 0.77 2.77
N PHE A 12 -9.33 0.41 1.59
CA PHE A 12 -9.20 1.28 0.45
C PHE A 12 -10.54 1.63 -0.17
N ASN A 13 -11.54 0.74 -0.12
CA ASN A 13 -12.85 0.93 -0.74
C ASN A 13 -13.98 1.33 0.24
N SER A 14 -13.68 1.61 1.51
CA SER A 14 -14.71 1.95 2.50
C SER A 14 -14.31 3.08 3.45
N GLY A 15 -15.28 3.62 4.17
CA GLY A 15 -15.06 4.64 5.20
C GLY A 15 -14.46 5.92 4.61
N SER A 16 -13.41 6.46 5.25
CA SER A 16 -12.75 7.70 4.80
C SER A 16 -12.14 7.63 3.40
N TRP A 17 -11.94 6.42 2.86
CA TRP A 17 -11.35 6.21 1.53
C TRP A 17 -12.40 5.88 0.46
N GLU A 18 -13.67 5.70 0.83
CA GLU A 18 -14.74 5.46 -0.15
C GLU A 18 -14.84 6.62 -1.14
N GLY A 19 -14.87 6.31 -2.44
CA GLY A 19 -14.87 7.30 -3.52
C GLY A 19 -13.51 7.94 -3.81
N MET A 20 -12.51 7.77 -2.93
CA MET A 20 -11.18 8.37 -3.14
C MET A 20 -10.36 7.64 -4.21
N GLN A 21 -10.78 6.46 -4.67
CA GLN A 21 -10.09 5.68 -5.71
C GLN A 21 -9.90 6.50 -6.99
N GLN A 22 -10.80 7.45 -7.28
CA GLN A 22 -10.71 8.33 -8.43
C GLN A 22 -9.52 9.31 -8.39
N PHE A 23 -8.95 9.56 -7.20
CA PHE A 23 -7.82 10.47 -6.99
C PHE A 23 -6.48 9.74 -6.88
N THR A 24 -6.45 8.45 -7.17
CA THR A 24 -5.20 7.71 -7.26
C THR A 24 -4.33 8.25 -8.39
N ASP A 25 -3.04 8.34 -8.13
CA ASP A 25 -2.02 8.95 -8.99
C ASP A 25 -0.81 8.02 -9.20
N GLY A 26 -0.95 6.75 -8.80
CA GLY A 26 0.03 5.71 -9.07
C GLY A 26 -0.50 4.30 -8.79
N THR A 27 0.23 3.33 -9.32
CA THR A 27 0.04 1.89 -9.11
C THR A 27 1.36 1.27 -8.67
N LEU A 28 1.32 0.46 -7.62
CA LEU A 28 2.45 -0.37 -7.21
C LEU A 28 2.28 -1.79 -7.73
N LEU A 29 3.36 -2.35 -8.28
CA LEU A 29 3.42 -3.74 -8.77
C LEU A 29 4.30 -4.57 -7.81
N ALA A 30 3.72 -5.64 -7.26
CA ALA A 30 4.42 -6.64 -6.46
C ALA A 30 5.09 -7.70 -7.36
N ASP A 31 6.00 -8.49 -6.79
CA ASP A 31 6.76 -9.51 -7.54
C ASP A 31 5.88 -10.61 -8.15
N ASP A 32 4.73 -10.90 -7.53
CA ASP A 32 3.78 -11.91 -8.02
C ASP A 32 2.83 -11.36 -9.10
N GLY A 33 3.06 -10.14 -9.58
CA GLY A 33 2.23 -9.48 -10.58
C GLY A 33 1.01 -8.76 -10.02
N THR A 34 0.76 -8.84 -8.71
CA THR A 34 -0.38 -8.14 -8.08
C THR A 34 -0.15 -6.63 -8.13
N THR A 35 -1.19 -5.88 -8.46
CA THR A 35 -1.15 -4.41 -8.53
C THR A 35 -2.03 -3.76 -7.47
N PHE A 36 -1.59 -2.60 -6.97
CA PHE A 36 -2.30 -1.80 -5.99
C PHE A 36 -2.34 -0.34 -6.44
N ARG A 37 -3.56 0.19 -6.63
CA ARG A 37 -3.73 1.63 -6.84
C ARG A 37 -3.46 2.38 -5.53
N ILE A 38 -2.75 3.50 -5.61
CA ILE A 38 -2.31 4.26 -4.44
C ILE A 38 -2.42 5.77 -4.65
N HIS A 39 -2.29 6.50 -3.55
CA HIS A 39 -2.13 7.95 -3.53
C HIS A 39 -0.68 8.26 -3.09
N LYS A 40 0.18 8.72 -4.00
CA LYS A 40 1.60 9.01 -3.74
C LYS A 40 1.76 10.01 -2.59
N VAL A 41 0.84 10.97 -2.47
CA VAL A 41 0.81 11.96 -1.39
C VAL A 41 0.55 11.35 0.00
N VAL A 42 -0.14 10.21 0.07
CA VAL A 42 -0.40 9.49 1.34
C VAL A 42 0.81 8.64 1.73
N LEU A 43 1.45 7.99 0.74
CA LEU A 43 2.57 7.09 0.97
C LEU A 43 3.90 7.84 1.25
N SER A 44 4.18 8.91 0.51
CA SER A 44 5.49 9.59 0.54
C SER A 44 5.89 10.08 1.95
N PRO A 45 5.02 10.74 2.73
CA PRO A 45 5.39 11.22 4.07
C PRO A 45 5.60 10.09 5.09
N ARG A 46 5.14 8.86 4.77
CA ARG A 46 5.17 7.71 5.67
C ARG A 46 6.34 6.77 5.40
N SER A 47 7.08 6.97 4.30
CA SER A 47 8.25 6.16 3.95
C SER A 47 9.22 6.95 3.07
N GLY A 48 10.44 7.17 3.58
CA GLY A 48 11.51 7.81 2.82
C GLY A 48 11.89 7.05 1.54
N TYR A 49 11.78 5.72 1.55
CA TYR A 49 11.96 4.89 0.36
C TYR A 49 10.90 5.20 -0.71
N LEU A 50 9.62 5.21 -0.34
CA LEU A 50 8.53 5.49 -1.28
C LEU A 50 8.60 6.93 -1.78
N HIS A 51 8.96 7.89 -0.91
CA HIS A 51 9.23 9.26 -1.33
C HIS A 51 10.30 9.32 -2.43
N ALA A 52 11.48 8.73 -2.21
CA ALA A 52 12.55 8.70 -3.20
C ALA A 52 12.15 7.96 -4.48
N LEU A 53 11.42 6.85 -4.34
CA LEU A 53 10.91 6.05 -5.45
C LEU A 53 9.97 6.88 -6.34
N PHE A 54 9.02 7.60 -5.76
CA PHE A 54 8.08 8.43 -6.53
C PHE A 54 8.73 9.70 -7.07
N SER A 55 9.67 10.32 -6.34
CA SER A 55 10.44 11.46 -6.83
C SER A 55 11.30 11.12 -8.05
N SER A 56 11.81 9.88 -8.11
CA SER A 56 12.59 9.40 -9.27
C SER A 56 11.71 8.98 -10.45
N ASN A 57 10.43 8.69 -10.20
CA ASN A 57 9.49 8.11 -11.18
C ASN A 57 8.19 8.93 -11.28
N LEU A 58 8.28 10.26 -11.21
CA LEU A 58 7.12 11.16 -11.08
C LEU A 58 6.05 10.93 -12.15
N ASN A 59 6.48 10.72 -13.39
CA ASN A 59 5.61 10.57 -14.55
C ASN A 59 5.22 9.10 -14.84
N GLN A 60 5.69 8.14 -14.05
CA GLN A 60 5.29 6.75 -14.21
C GLN A 60 3.98 6.49 -13.46
N GLU A 61 3.03 5.91 -14.18
CA GLU A 61 1.77 5.45 -13.62
C GLU A 61 1.96 4.21 -12.76
N THR A 62 2.75 3.24 -13.24
CA THR A 62 3.05 2.00 -12.51
C THR A 62 4.51 1.93 -12.13
N VAL A 63 4.79 1.61 -10.87
CA VAL A 63 6.14 1.43 -10.33
C VAL A 63 6.23 0.08 -9.63
N ALA A 64 7.22 -0.72 -10.01
CA ALA A 64 7.49 -1.99 -9.36
C ALA A 64 8.21 -1.77 -8.02
N ILE A 65 7.81 -2.50 -6.99
CA ILE A 65 8.59 -2.62 -5.76
C ILE A 65 9.24 -4.01 -5.81
N PRO A 66 10.56 -4.09 -6.02
CA PRO A 66 11.24 -5.37 -6.15
C PRO A 66 11.37 -6.05 -4.78
N ASN A 67 11.35 -7.39 -4.77
CA ASN A 67 11.55 -8.24 -3.59
C ASN A 67 10.44 -8.09 -2.55
N ILE A 68 9.21 -7.78 -2.98
CA ILE A 68 8.04 -7.75 -2.11
C ILE A 68 6.88 -8.55 -2.72
N GLY A 69 6.42 -9.55 -1.99
CA GLY A 69 5.21 -10.30 -2.31
C GLY A 69 3.94 -9.52 -1.97
N ARG A 70 2.80 -9.93 -2.56
CA ARG A 70 1.51 -9.24 -2.36
C ARG A 70 1.13 -9.03 -0.91
N LYS A 71 1.35 -10.03 -0.04
CA LYS A 71 0.87 -9.98 1.36
C LYS A 71 1.64 -8.93 2.15
N ILE A 72 2.96 -8.90 1.99
CA ILE A 72 3.82 -7.92 2.65
C ILE A 72 3.47 -6.52 2.17
N LEU A 73 3.35 -6.32 0.86
CA LEU A 73 2.97 -5.02 0.31
C LEU A 73 1.57 -4.60 0.79
N GLU A 74 0.61 -5.51 0.84
CA GLU A 74 -0.74 -5.25 1.34
C GLU A 74 -0.72 -4.80 2.81
N SER A 75 0.05 -5.44 3.69
CA SER A 75 0.17 -5.02 5.09
C SER A 75 0.85 -3.67 5.24
N ILE A 76 1.88 -3.37 4.44
CA ILE A 76 2.52 -2.05 4.42
C ILE A 76 1.49 -0.97 4.02
N LEU A 77 0.70 -1.22 2.99
CA LEU A 77 -0.33 -0.29 2.54
C LEU A 77 -1.42 -0.12 3.60
N SER A 78 -1.93 -1.20 4.18
CA SER A 78 -2.89 -1.14 5.29
C SER A 78 -2.38 -0.30 6.47
N TYR A 79 -1.10 -0.48 6.83
CA TYR A 79 -0.46 0.34 7.86
C TYR A 79 -0.37 1.82 7.49
N ILE A 80 0.02 2.13 6.26
CA ILE A 80 0.14 3.52 5.79
C ILE A 80 -1.22 4.22 5.83
N TYR A 81 -2.30 3.55 5.40
CA TYR A 81 -3.63 4.14 5.28
C TYR A 81 -4.42 4.21 6.60
N THR A 82 -4.07 3.40 7.60
CA THR A 82 -4.83 3.32 8.86
C THR A 82 -4.00 3.63 10.10
N GLY A 83 -2.67 3.59 10.00
CA GLY A 83 -1.76 3.59 11.15
C GLY A 83 -1.74 2.28 11.95
N ILE A 84 -2.46 1.24 11.49
CA ILE A 84 -2.63 -0.03 12.20
C ILE A 84 -2.08 -1.16 11.32
N ILE A 85 -1.28 -2.05 11.91
CA ILE A 85 -0.80 -3.27 11.28
C ILE A 85 -1.15 -4.46 12.16
N ALA A 86 -1.73 -5.50 11.55
CA ALA A 86 -1.87 -6.80 12.19
C ALA A 86 -0.69 -7.66 11.75
N VAL A 87 0.16 -8.04 12.70
CA VAL A 87 1.30 -8.92 12.42
C VAL A 87 0.92 -10.32 12.88
N ASP A 88 0.87 -11.26 11.93
CA ASP A 88 0.79 -12.69 12.21
C ASP A 88 2.20 -13.29 12.25
N GLU A 89 2.42 -14.29 13.09
CA GLU A 89 3.75 -14.89 13.31
C GLU A 89 4.36 -15.46 12.02
N LYS A 90 3.55 -15.94 11.06
CA LYS A 90 4.03 -16.42 9.75
C LYS A 90 4.58 -15.31 8.87
N MET A 91 4.08 -14.08 9.04
CA MET A 91 4.48 -12.93 8.24
C MET A 91 5.89 -12.43 8.58
N SER A 92 6.41 -12.78 9.75
CA SER A 92 7.77 -12.42 10.19
C SER A 92 8.89 -13.22 9.50
N ARG A 93 8.56 -14.28 8.76
CA ARG A 93 9.52 -15.24 8.18
C ARG A 93 9.54 -15.25 6.64
N GLU A 94 8.79 -14.36 6.00
CA GLU A 94 8.69 -14.20 4.54
C GLU A 94 9.46 -12.94 4.11
#